data_AF-A0A1F9YKU7-F1
#
_entry.id   AF-A0A1F9YKU7-F1
#
_cell.length_a   1.000
_cell.length_b   1.000
_cell.length_c   1.000
_cell.angle_alpha   90.00
_cell.angle_beta   90.00
_cell.angle_gamma   90.00
#
_symmetry.space_group_name_H-M   'P 1'
#
loop_
_entity.id
_entity.type
_entity.pdbx_description
1 polymer ?
#
loop_
_entity_poly.entity_id
_entity_poly.type
_entity_poly.pdbx_seq_one_letter_code
_entity_poly.pdbx_strand_id
1 'polypeptide(L)'
;MRRILIPAILAASFAGCAGLFVKDEASADFDKETSAVEARIKEDRVRSALRRFEESIANFYKSEKRIPERLDQLIPKYLAEVPSLDLPACGRESERVEIYPADILRGGQVDGSRLKGTGHWGYVFNDRQVVIFVDCLKPSSRGIPWYQERGLF
;
A
#
# COMPACT_ATOMS: atom_id res chain seq x y z
N MET A 1 -6.96 -39.83 77.55
CA MET A 1 -6.64 -38.43 77.92
C MET A 1 -5.96 -37.76 76.74
N ARG A 2 -6.45 -36.57 76.36
CA ARG A 2 -5.95 -35.67 75.30
C ARG A 2 -4.45 -35.36 75.46
N ARG A 3 -3.76 -35.19 74.32
CA ARG A 3 -2.95 -34.00 74.03
C ARG A 3 -2.66 -33.89 72.52
N ILE A 4 -3.17 -32.81 71.96
CA ILE A 4 -2.93 -32.27 70.62
C ILE A 4 -1.52 -31.68 70.61
N LEU A 5 -0.77 -31.88 69.52
CA LEU A 5 0.28 -30.95 69.07
C LEU A 5 0.61 -31.20 67.59
N ILE A 6 0.22 -30.24 66.76
CA ILE A 6 0.61 -30.06 65.35
C ILE A 6 2.03 -29.46 65.37
N PRO A 7 2.94 -29.90 64.49
CA PRO A 7 3.57 -28.88 63.64
C PRO A 7 3.88 -29.30 62.19
N ALA A 8 3.67 -28.30 61.33
CA ALA A 8 4.56 -27.87 60.25
C ALA A 8 4.62 -28.69 58.94
N ILE A 9 3.76 -28.27 58.02
CA ILE A 9 3.94 -28.40 56.58
C ILE A 9 5.02 -27.40 56.14
N LEU A 10 6.16 -27.90 55.67
CA LEU A 10 7.09 -27.13 54.83
C LEU A 10 7.73 -28.09 53.83
N ALA A 11 7.11 -28.22 52.66
CA ALA A 11 7.74 -28.79 51.47
C ALA A 11 7.83 -27.66 50.44
N ALA A 12 9.00 -27.02 50.38
CA ALA A 12 9.34 -26.06 49.35
C ALA A 12 9.73 -26.80 48.07
N SER A 13 9.06 -26.42 46.99
CA SER A 13 9.60 -26.17 45.65
C SER A 13 10.57 -27.19 45.04
N PHE A 14 10.09 -28.00 44.08
CA PHE A 14 10.86 -28.28 42.87
C PHE A 14 9.96 -28.34 41.63
N ALA A 15 10.31 -27.45 40.70
CA ALA A 15 10.37 -27.69 39.26
C ALA A 15 9.09 -28.13 38.54
N GLY A 16 8.48 -27.13 37.89
CA GLY A 16 7.56 -27.33 36.78
C GLY A 16 7.19 -25.99 36.16
N CYS A 17 8.20 -25.21 35.77
CA CYS A 17 7.98 -24.05 34.89
C CYS A 17 7.36 -24.55 33.58
N ALA A 18 6.04 -24.62 33.50
CA ALA A 18 5.31 -24.56 32.24
C ALA A 18 5.29 -23.11 31.75
N GLY A 19 6.48 -22.55 31.59
CA GLY A 19 6.72 -21.28 30.94
C GLY A 19 8.01 -21.48 30.18
N LEU A 20 7.94 -21.42 28.85
CA LEU A 20 9.00 -20.96 27.93
C LEU A 20 8.78 -21.30 26.45
N PHE A 21 7.58 -21.74 26.01
CA PHE A 21 7.32 -21.94 24.56
C PHE A 21 6.16 -21.12 23.97
N VAL A 22 5.36 -20.41 24.79
CA VAL A 22 4.19 -19.64 24.28
C VAL A 22 4.53 -18.15 24.01
N LYS A 23 5.68 -17.68 24.48
CA LYS A 23 6.04 -16.25 24.41
C LYS A 23 6.57 -15.82 23.03
N ASP A 24 7.13 -16.75 22.27
CA ASP A 24 7.66 -16.48 20.93
C ASP A 24 6.58 -16.54 19.84
N GLU A 25 5.60 -17.43 19.96
CA GLU A 25 4.51 -17.51 18.96
C GLU A 25 3.55 -16.31 19.07
N ALA A 26 3.12 -15.95 20.29
CA ALA A 26 2.19 -14.83 20.48
C ALA A 26 2.78 -13.46 20.09
N SER A 27 4.10 -13.27 20.28
CA SER A 27 4.78 -12.05 19.86
C SER A 27 5.00 -12.00 18.35
N ALA A 28 5.40 -13.12 17.74
CA ALA A 28 5.53 -13.24 16.29
C ALA A 28 4.18 -13.04 15.57
N ASP A 29 3.08 -13.54 16.14
CA ASP A 29 1.74 -13.36 15.60
C ASP A 29 1.30 -11.90 15.69
N PHE A 30 1.54 -11.23 16.81
CA PHE A 30 1.24 -9.80 16.98
C PHE A 30 2.04 -8.90 16.01
N ASP A 31 3.33 -9.17 15.84
CA ASP A 31 4.18 -8.43 14.91
C ASP A 31 3.74 -8.64 13.45
N LYS A 32 3.35 -9.88 13.11
CA LYS A 32 2.82 -10.22 11.79
C LYS A 32 1.49 -9.52 11.51
N GLU A 33 0.57 -9.51 12.47
CA GLU A 33 -0.70 -8.79 12.34
C GLU A 33 -0.48 -7.28 12.18
N THR A 34 0.40 -6.70 12.99
CA THR A 34 0.75 -5.28 12.92
C THR A 34 1.33 -4.92 11.56
N SER A 35 2.31 -5.67 11.07
CA SER A 35 2.91 -5.45 9.75
C SER A 35 1.90 -5.59 8.60
N ALA A 36 0.95 -6.53 8.71
CA ALA A 36 -0.11 -6.71 7.72
C ALA A 36 -1.10 -5.54 7.73
N VAL A 37 -1.41 -4.99 8.90
CA VAL A 37 -2.25 -3.78 9.04
C VAL A 37 -1.55 -2.57 8.44
N GLU A 38 -0.27 -2.37 8.76
CA GLU A 38 0.52 -1.26 8.20
C GLU A 38 0.59 -1.33 6.67
N ALA A 39 0.84 -2.52 6.11
CA ALA A 39 0.85 -2.72 4.67
C ALA A 39 -0.50 -2.32 4.05
N ARG A 40 -1.63 -2.76 4.63
CA ARG A 40 -2.98 -2.40 4.15
C ARG A 40 -3.22 -0.89 4.20
N ILE A 41 -2.83 -0.22 5.28
CA ILE A 41 -2.95 1.25 5.41
C ILE A 41 -2.17 1.95 4.28
N LYS A 42 -0.95 1.50 3.98
CA LYS A 42 -0.15 2.04 2.89
C LYS A 42 -0.82 1.82 1.53
N GLU A 43 -1.32 0.62 1.27
CA GLU A 43 -2.06 0.35 0.03
C GLU A 43 -3.30 1.23 -0.12
N ASP A 44 -4.07 1.42 0.96
CA ASP A 44 -5.27 2.25 0.94
C ASP A 44 -4.95 3.73 0.72
N ARG A 45 -3.83 4.22 1.26
CA ARG A 45 -3.31 5.56 0.95
C ARG A 45 -2.98 5.70 -0.53
N VAL A 46 -2.31 4.72 -1.13
CA VAL A 46 -1.99 4.75 -2.57
C VAL A 46 -3.25 4.71 -3.43
N ARG A 47 -4.22 3.86 -3.09
CA ARG A 47 -5.51 3.85 -3.81
C ARG A 47 -6.27 5.16 -3.63
N SER A 48 -6.20 5.77 -2.45
CA SER A 48 -6.77 7.11 -2.23
C SER A 48 -6.06 8.18 -3.08
N ALA A 49 -4.74 8.09 -3.25
CA ALA A 49 -3.98 8.97 -4.13
C ALA A 49 -4.34 8.77 -5.61
N LEU A 50 -4.49 7.52 -6.08
CA LEU A 50 -5.01 7.21 -7.42
C LEU A 50 -6.36 7.87 -7.67
N ARG A 51 -7.29 7.76 -6.71
CA ARG A 51 -8.60 8.42 -6.80
C ARG A 51 -8.46 9.94 -6.96
N ARG A 52 -7.61 10.59 -6.15
CA ARG A 52 -7.38 12.03 -6.25
C ARG A 52 -6.89 12.43 -7.64
N PHE A 53 -5.94 11.68 -8.20
CA PHE A 53 -5.49 11.89 -9.58
C PHE A 53 -6.63 11.75 -10.60
N GLU A 54 -7.43 10.68 -10.50
CA GLU A 54 -8.58 10.44 -11.39
C GLU A 54 -9.58 11.61 -11.32
N GLU A 55 -9.92 12.07 -10.11
CA GLU A 55 -10.80 13.21 -9.89
C GLU A 55 -10.21 14.53 -10.43
N SER A 56 -8.92 14.78 -10.21
CA SER A 56 -8.22 15.96 -10.75
C SER A 56 -8.23 15.98 -12.28
N ILE A 57 -7.99 14.83 -12.93
CA ILE A 57 -8.07 14.68 -14.39
C ILE A 57 -9.50 14.93 -14.89
N ALA A 58 -10.50 14.36 -14.21
CA ALA A 58 -11.91 14.55 -14.56
C ALA A 58 -12.32 16.03 -14.43
N ASN A 59 -11.89 16.70 -13.37
CA ASN A 59 -12.15 18.12 -13.15
C ASN A 59 -11.45 18.99 -14.21
N PHE A 60 -10.20 18.67 -14.55
CA PHE A 60 -9.47 19.32 -15.63
C PHE A 60 -10.23 19.20 -16.96
N TYR A 61 -10.63 17.99 -17.34
CA TYR A 61 -11.38 17.77 -18.58
C TYR A 61 -12.71 18.54 -18.60
N LYS A 62 -13.42 18.56 -17.46
CA LYS A 62 -14.70 19.27 -17.33
C LYS A 62 -14.54 20.78 -17.54
N SER A 63 -13.47 21.38 -17.03
CA SER A 63 -13.20 22.82 -17.12
C SER A 63 -12.56 23.22 -18.44
N GLU A 64 -11.49 22.54 -18.85
CA GLU A 64 -10.61 22.95 -19.95
C GLU A 64 -11.01 22.33 -21.30
N LYS A 65 -11.94 21.36 -21.31
CA LYS A 65 -12.44 20.65 -22.51
C LYS A 65 -11.36 19.97 -23.36
N ARG A 66 -10.23 19.66 -22.75
CA ARG A 66 -9.10 18.94 -23.35
C ARG A 66 -8.46 18.00 -22.33
N ILE A 67 -7.61 17.11 -22.81
CA ILE A 67 -6.84 16.18 -22.00
C ILE A 67 -5.58 16.89 -21.48
N PRO A 68 -5.16 16.65 -20.22
CA PRO A 68 -3.86 17.14 -19.75
C PRO A 68 -2.75 16.31 -20.41
N GLU A 69 -1.79 16.98 -21.06
CA GLU A 69 -0.65 16.30 -21.72
C GLU A 69 0.53 16.10 -20.76
N ARG A 70 0.49 16.81 -19.63
CA ARG A 70 1.53 16.79 -18.61
C ARG A 70 0.88 16.91 -17.24
N LEU A 71 1.49 16.26 -16.25
CA LEU A 71 0.99 16.28 -14.87
C LEU A 71 0.99 17.69 -14.25
N ASP A 72 1.96 18.53 -14.61
CA ASP A 72 2.07 19.90 -14.13
C ASP A 72 0.85 20.77 -14.52
N GLN A 73 0.09 20.39 -15.55
CA GLN A 73 -1.16 21.06 -15.90
C GLN A 73 -2.28 20.84 -14.87
N LEU A 74 -2.17 19.80 -14.03
CA LEU A 74 -3.09 19.55 -12.92
C LEU A 74 -2.71 20.36 -11.68
N ILE A 75 -1.47 20.80 -11.54
CA ILE A 75 -0.93 21.39 -10.31
C ILE A 75 -0.76 22.91 -10.46
N PRO A 76 -1.09 23.72 -9.44
CA PRO A 76 -1.77 23.38 -8.18
C PRO A 76 -3.31 23.40 -8.30
N LYS A 77 -3.84 23.74 -9.48
CA LYS A 77 -5.26 24.13 -9.67
C LYS A 77 -6.25 22.99 -9.44
N TYR A 78 -5.92 21.78 -9.88
CA TYR A 78 -6.78 20.60 -9.80
C TYR A 78 -6.26 19.56 -8.80
N LEU A 79 -4.97 19.60 -8.50
CA LEU A 79 -4.27 18.77 -7.53
C LEU A 79 -3.24 19.66 -6.81
N ALA A 80 -3.23 19.66 -5.47
CA ALA A 80 -2.35 20.54 -4.71
C ALA A 80 -0.85 20.27 -4.97
N GLU A 81 -0.47 18.99 -4.93
CA GLU A 81 0.87 18.49 -5.17
C GLU A 81 0.81 17.01 -5.58
N VAL A 82 1.93 16.46 -6.08
CA VAL A 82 2.04 15.02 -6.38
C VAL A 82 2.07 14.25 -5.05
N PRO A 83 1.10 13.37 -4.75
CA PRO A 83 1.13 12.58 -3.53
C PRO A 83 2.35 11.66 -3.51
N SER A 84 2.95 11.47 -2.33
CA SER A 84 3.99 10.46 -2.14
C SER A 84 3.45 9.04 -2.39
N LEU A 85 4.25 8.24 -3.08
CA LEU A 85 4.00 6.82 -3.32
C LEU A 85 4.84 5.99 -2.34
N ASP A 86 4.23 5.53 -1.24
CA ASP A 86 4.84 4.65 -0.25
C ASP A 86 4.29 3.22 -0.40
N LEU A 87 4.95 2.43 -1.26
CA LEU A 87 4.70 1.00 -1.42
C LEU A 87 6.01 0.21 -1.31
N PRO A 88 6.37 -0.31 -0.12
CA PRO A 88 7.60 -1.06 0.08
C PRO A 88 7.76 -2.27 -0.87
N ALA A 89 6.66 -2.87 -1.30
CA ALA A 89 6.67 -3.96 -2.29
C ALA A 89 7.16 -3.51 -3.68
N CYS A 90 7.02 -2.23 -4.01
CA CYS A 90 7.34 -1.64 -5.30
C CYS A 90 8.63 -0.82 -5.31
N GLY A 91 9.09 -0.35 -4.15
CA GLY A 91 10.30 0.44 -4.04
C GLY A 91 10.38 1.26 -2.76
N ARG A 92 11.29 2.24 -2.76
CA ARG A 92 11.33 3.28 -1.73
C ARG A 92 10.24 4.30 -1.97
N GLU A 93 9.85 4.99 -0.90
CA GLU A 93 8.94 6.14 -0.99
C GLU A 93 9.44 7.16 -2.02
N SER A 94 8.54 7.63 -2.88
CA SER A 94 8.88 8.52 -3.99
C SER A 94 7.69 9.38 -4.44
N GLU A 95 7.96 10.64 -4.79
CA GLU A 95 7.01 11.54 -5.47
C GLU A 95 7.28 11.61 -6.98
N ARG A 96 8.22 10.81 -7.49
CA ARG A 96 8.62 10.86 -8.89
C ARG A 96 7.52 10.33 -9.80
N VAL A 97 7.53 10.87 -11.02
CA VAL A 97 6.61 10.51 -12.08
C VAL A 97 7.41 10.09 -13.30
N GLU A 98 7.16 8.87 -13.76
CA GLU A 98 7.71 8.30 -14.96
C GLU A 98 6.74 8.49 -16.12
N ILE A 99 7.19 9.15 -17.18
CA ILE A 99 6.38 9.42 -18.37
C ILE A 99 6.55 8.27 -19.35
N TYR A 100 5.44 7.65 -19.74
CA TYR A 100 5.41 6.57 -20.70
C TYR A 100 4.87 7.04 -22.06
N PRO A 101 5.40 6.49 -23.17
CA PRO A 101 4.82 6.67 -24.49
C PRO A 101 3.42 6.04 -24.58
N ALA A 102 2.56 6.59 -25.45
CA ALA A 102 1.19 6.14 -25.64
C ALA A 102 1.05 4.65 -26.05
N ASP A 103 2.10 4.05 -26.60
CA ASP A 103 2.13 2.66 -27.06
C ASP A 103 2.23 1.63 -25.92
N ILE A 104 2.37 2.07 -24.66
CA ILE A 104 2.12 1.23 -23.49
C ILE A 104 0.63 0.89 -23.33
N LEU A 105 -0.26 1.65 -23.95
CA LEU A 105 -1.70 1.41 -23.85
C LEU A 105 -2.15 0.37 -24.89
N ARG A 106 -2.65 -0.78 -24.41
CA ARG A 106 -3.33 -1.79 -25.25
C ARG A 106 -4.80 -1.90 -24.82
N GLY A 107 -5.71 -1.65 -25.76
CA GLY A 107 -7.15 -1.68 -25.47
C GLY A 107 -7.58 -0.66 -24.40
N GLY A 108 -6.83 0.44 -24.24
CA GLY A 108 -7.10 1.46 -23.22
C GLY A 108 -6.54 1.15 -21.83
N GLN A 109 -5.87 0.01 -21.65
CA GLN A 109 -5.22 -0.37 -20.39
C GLN A 109 -3.70 -0.38 -20.53
N VAL A 110 -3.00 -0.20 -19.41
CA VAL A 110 -1.54 -0.25 -19.35
C VAL A 110 -1.06 -1.69 -19.59
N ASP A 111 -0.15 -1.88 -20.53
CA ASP A 111 0.53 -3.14 -20.82
C ASP A 111 1.72 -3.33 -19.87
N GLY A 112 1.57 -4.22 -18.89
CA GLY A 112 2.59 -4.52 -17.89
C GLY A 112 3.93 -4.97 -18.49
N SER A 113 3.94 -5.57 -19.69
CA SER A 113 5.19 -6.03 -20.34
C SER A 113 6.11 -4.88 -20.78
N ARG A 114 5.60 -3.65 -20.79
CA ARG A 114 6.32 -2.44 -21.19
C ARG A 114 6.67 -1.52 -20.02
N LEU A 115 6.39 -1.95 -18.79
CA LEU A 115 6.75 -1.22 -17.59
C LEU A 115 8.24 -1.32 -17.29
N LYS A 116 8.78 -0.22 -16.77
CA LYS A 116 10.16 -0.15 -16.25
C LYS A 116 10.25 -0.70 -14.82
N GLY A 117 9.13 -0.75 -14.09
CA GLY A 117 9.08 -1.27 -12.72
C GLY A 117 9.83 -0.39 -11.73
N THR A 118 9.77 0.93 -11.91
CA THR A 118 10.56 1.88 -11.11
C THR A 118 10.05 2.08 -9.68
N GLY A 119 8.81 1.68 -9.38
CA GLY A 119 8.18 2.01 -8.10
C GLY A 119 7.80 3.48 -7.98
N HIS A 120 7.65 4.19 -9.10
CA HIS A 120 7.17 5.58 -9.18
C HIS A 120 5.72 5.65 -9.67
N TRP A 121 5.14 6.85 -9.71
CA TRP A 121 3.92 7.08 -10.48
C TRP A 121 4.21 6.95 -11.97
N GLY A 122 3.41 6.20 -12.69
CA GLY A 122 3.40 6.18 -14.16
C GLY A 122 2.38 7.17 -14.70
N TYR A 123 2.75 7.89 -15.75
CA TYR A 123 1.86 8.81 -16.48
C TYR A 123 1.92 8.50 -17.97
N VAL A 124 0.76 8.26 -18.57
CA VAL A 124 0.62 8.14 -20.02
C VAL A 124 -0.60 8.91 -20.50
N PHE A 125 -0.47 9.55 -21.65
CA PHE A 125 -1.57 10.21 -22.32
C PHE A 125 -1.57 9.88 -23.81
N ASN A 126 -2.74 9.98 -24.43
CA ASN A 126 -2.94 10.02 -25.86
C ASN A 126 -4.16 10.89 -26.18
N ASP A 127 -4.56 10.93 -27.45
CA ASP A 127 -5.70 11.76 -27.91
C ASP A 127 -7.06 11.36 -27.29
N ARG A 128 -7.14 10.21 -26.62
CA ARG A 128 -8.38 9.65 -26.07
C ARG A 128 -8.44 9.67 -24.54
N GLN A 129 -7.31 9.51 -23.86
CA GLN A 129 -7.28 9.37 -22.40
C GLN A 129 -5.92 9.72 -21.79
N VAL A 130 -5.96 9.98 -20.49
CA VAL A 130 -4.80 9.97 -19.59
C VAL A 130 -5.00 8.85 -18.58
N VAL A 131 -3.91 8.14 -18.29
CA VAL A 131 -3.87 7.13 -17.23
C VAL A 131 -2.70 7.45 -16.31
N ILE A 132 -3.01 7.60 -15.02
CA ILE A 132 -2.03 7.61 -13.94
C ILE A 132 -2.12 6.27 -13.24
N PHE A 133 -0.99 5.63 -13.01
CA PHE A 133 -0.89 4.29 -12.45
C PHE A 133 0.36 4.16 -11.59
N VAL A 134 0.52 3.04 -10.89
CA VAL A 134 1.76 2.73 -10.16
C VAL A 134 2.67 1.90 -11.07
N ASP A 135 3.89 2.37 -11.35
CA ASP A 135 4.87 1.65 -12.16
C ASP A 135 5.48 0.48 -11.37
N CYS A 136 4.69 -0.58 -11.20
CA CYS A 136 5.03 -1.74 -10.40
C CYS A 136 4.27 -2.98 -10.87
N LEU A 137 5.02 -4.08 -11.08
CA LEU A 137 4.47 -5.38 -11.46
C LEU A 137 3.99 -6.23 -10.28
N LYS A 138 4.30 -5.83 -9.04
CA LYS A 138 3.85 -6.58 -7.87
C LYS A 138 2.33 -6.47 -7.73
N PRO A 139 1.67 -7.53 -7.24
CA PRO A 139 0.26 -7.45 -6.90
C PRO A 139 0.06 -6.62 -5.62
N SER A 140 -1.10 -5.99 -5.51
CA SER A 140 -1.63 -5.51 -4.24
C SER A 140 -2.14 -6.69 -3.40
N SER A 141 -2.57 -6.39 -2.17
CA SER A 141 -3.29 -7.34 -1.31
C SER A 141 -4.58 -7.91 -1.93
N ARG A 142 -5.09 -7.30 -3.01
CA ARG A 142 -6.25 -7.80 -3.78
C ARG A 142 -5.88 -8.79 -4.89
N GLY A 143 -4.59 -9.08 -5.07
CA GLY A 143 -4.08 -9.92 -6.14
C GLY A 143 -4.04 -9.22 -7.52
N ILE A 144 -4.35 -7.93 -7.57
CA ILE A 144 -4.33 -7.13 -8.80
C ILE A 144 -2.95 -6.48 -8.94
N PRO A 145 -2.27 -6.58 -10.09
CA PRO A 145 -1.03 -5.83 -10.33
C PRO A 145 -1.22 -4.33 -10.11
N TRP A 146 -0.27 -3.69 -9.42
CA TRP A 146 -0.38 -2.28 -9.04
C TRP A 146 -0.59 -1.31 -10.22
N TYR A 147 -0.06 -1.61 -11.40
CA TYR A 147 -0.29 -0.81 -12.60
C TYR A 147 -1.74 -0.88 -13.14
N GLN A 148 -2.55 -1.82 -12.66
CA GLN A 148 -3.96 -1.99 -12.99
C GLN A 148 -4.90 -1.58 -11.85
N GLU A 149 -4.36 -1.26 -10.67
CA GLU A 149 -5.15 -0.79 -9.54
C GLU A 149 -5.82 0.56 -9.85
N ARG A 150 -6.98 0.78 -9.22
CA ARG A 150 -7.80 1.98 -9.38
C ARG A 150 -8.05 2.65 -8.04
N GLY A 151 -8.53 3.89 -8.08
CA GLY A 151 -9.01 4.58 -6.90
C GLY A 151 -10.10 3.80 -6.15
N LEU A 152 -10.14 3.92 -4.82
CA LEU A 152 -11.26 3.42 -4.01
C LEU A 152 -12.48 4.34 -4.14
N PHE A 153 -13.67 3.76 -4.32
CA PHE A 153 -14.96 4.46 -4.31
C PHE A 153 -15.42 4.84 -2.91
#